data_AF-A0A813G0D3-F1
#
_entry.id   AF-A0A813G0D3-F1
#
_cell.length_a   1.000
_cell.length_b   1.000
_cell.length_c   1.000
_cell.angle_alpha   90.00
_cell.angle_beta   90.00
_cell.angle_gamma   90.00
#
_symmetry.space_group_name_H-M   'P 1'
#
loop_
_entity.id
_entity.type
_entity.pdbx_description
1 polymer ?
#
loop_
_entity_poly.entity_id
_entity_poly.type
_entity_poly.pdbx_seq_one_letter_code
_entity_poly.pdbx_strand_id
1 'polypeptide(L)'
;MEHSDSEPSDDDGTWPATREKRVYDSAAETLITWASLPSSADARHRFDDHNSDLLECAAAGIVLRIGQNRARQGELGVTGCCVWDAAVVLARYLEWADEAQSGDAQEDSVRGRRCLEVGAGCGLAGLSASALGGLVTLTDREETLALLERNVARFSEEYCGTSSSASPSAKGKRRKDRSVSKSSAGATATYCSERPCAKYLDWDESLEEQLWAPLPPEPGDEVPEGESPVEPNRFEVILATDCLYSLGGAAALASVLKALCCEEGSVAFGARVLLSQELRAPEVLETFLELALPHFRAARLPPPPTLEKPAPCVVLYRLWPRPCAAKRL
;
A
#
# COMPACT_ATOMS: atom_id res chain seq x y z
N MET A 1 -5.05 7.79 -51.90
CA MET A 1 -4.73 7.06 -50.65
C MET A 1 -4.84 8.07 -49.54
N GLU A 2 -6.07 8.30 -49.09
CA GLU A 2 -6.35 9.06 -47.88
C GLU A 2 -6.72 8.01 -46.83
N HIS A 3 -5.87 7.86 -45.81
CA HIS A 3 -6.18 7.03 -44.66
C HIS A 3 -7.03 7.87 -43.71
N SER A 4 -8.31 7.53 -43.61
CA SER A 4 -9.21 8.04 -42.58
C SER A 4 -8.90 7.31 -41.26
N ASP A 5 -8.31 8.01 -40.30
CA ASP A 5 -8.27 7.57 -38.91
C ASP A 5 -9.67 7.75 -38.32
N SER A 6 -10.37 6.64 -38.13
CA SER A 6 -11.61 6.58 -37.36
C SER A 6 -11.26 6.48 -35.88
N GLU A 7 -11.53 7.54 -35.12
CA GLU A 7 -11.53 7.50 -33.65
C GLU A 7 -12.64 6.55 -33.16
N PRO A 8 -12.37 5.66 -32.19
CA PRO A 8 -13.41 4.84 -31.59
C PRO A 8 -14.28 5.70 -30.66
N SER A 9 -15.59 5.49 -30.78
CA SER A 9 -16.63 6.10 -29.96
C SER A 9 -16.64 5.51 -28.55
N ASP A 10 -16.25 6.29 -27.55
CA ASP A 10 -16.45 6.00 -26.13
C ASP A 10 -17.83 6.55 -25.70
N ASP A 11 -18.89 5.75 -25.86
CA ASP A 11 -20.22 6.05 -25.29
C ASP A 11 -20.94 4.77 -24.84
N ASP A 12 -20.54 4.30 -23.66
CA ASP A 12 -21.21 3.34 -22.79
C ASP A 12 -20.72 3.71 -21.39
N GLY A 13 -21.60 3.91 -20.41
CA GLY A 13 -21.29 4.20 -19.01
C GLY A 13 -20.47 3.13 -18.26
N THR A 14 -19.61 2.39 -18.95
CA THR A 14 -18.58 1.49 -18.44
C THR A 14 -17.34 2.26 -17.95
N TRP A 15 -17.15 2.25 -16.64
CA TRP A 15 -15.86 2.13 -15.93
C TRP A 15 -14.56 2.40 -16.75
N PRO A 16 -13.78 3.48 -16.47
CA PRO A 16 -12.86 3.98 -17.47
C PRO A 16 -11.50 3.25 -17.54
N ALA A 17 -11.03 3.10 -18.79
CA ALA A 17 -9.67 2.82 -19.30
C ALA A 17 -8.92 1.55 -18.82
N THR A 18 -8.63 0.65 -19.77
CA THR A 18 -7.77 -0.55 -19.62
C THR A 18 -6.27 -0.25 -19.56
N ARG A 19 -5.88 1.02 -19.56
CA ARG A 19 -4.49 1.48 -19.60
C ARG A 19 -4.26 2.60 -18.61
N GLU A 20 -3.05 2.63 -18.05
CA GLU A 20 -2.61 3.75 -17.22
C GLU A 20 -2.65 5.07 -17.99
N LYS A 21 -2.95 6.16 -17.28
CA LYS A 21 -3.04 7.51 -17.83
C LYS A 21 -2.05 8.42 -17.12
N ARG A 22 -1.14 9.06 -17.87
CA ARG A 22 -0.22 10.06 -17.30
C ARG A 22 -0.98 11.27 -16.78
N VAL A 23 -0.58 11.75 -15.61
CA VAL A 23 -1.12 12.95 -14.96
C VAL A 23 -0.11 14.08 -15.13
N TYR A 24 -0.54 15.17 -15.76
CA TYR A 24 0.31 16.34 -16.03
C TYR A 24 -0.16 17.60 -15.33
N ASP A 25 -1.46 17.68 -15.03
CA ASP A 25 -2.13 18.88 -14.52
C ASP A 25 -3.15 18.44 -13.47
N SER A 26 -3.09 19.06 -12.29
CA SER A 26 -3.92 18.71 -11.13
C SER A 26 -5.40 19.04 -11.37
N ALA A 27 -5.71 20.20 -11.95
CA ALA A 27 -7.07 20.65 -12.21
C ALA A 27 -7.75 19.79 -13.28
N ALA A 28 -7.06 19.49 -14.38
CA ALA A 28 -7.57 18.61 -15.43
C ALA A 28 -7.80 17.19 -14.92
N GLU A 29 -6.90 16.67 -14.09
CA GLU A 29 -7.05 15.34 -13.50
C GLU A 29 -8.24 15.27 -12.53
N THR A 30 -8.41 16.28 -11.70
CA THR A 30 -9.56 16.45 -10.79
C THR A 30 -10.86 16.56 -11.60
N LEU A 31 -10.90 17.42 -12.63
CA LEU A 31 -12.08 17.52 -13.48
C LEU A 31 -12.49 16.19 -14.10
N ILE A 32 -11.52 15.42 -14.62
CA ILE A 32 -11.77 14.14 -15.28
C ILE A 32 -12.21 13.06 -14.29
N THR A 33 -11.57 12.98 -13.12
CA THR A 33 -11.95 12.00 -12.08
C THR A 33 -13.38 12.27 -11.59
N TRP A 34 -13.74 13.52 -11.32
CA TRP A 34 -15.10 13.87 -10.87
C TRP A 34 -16.15 13.73 -11.97
N ALA A 35 -15.82 14.05 -13.23
CA ALA A 35 -16.74 13.85 -14.34
C ALA A 35 -17.07 12.36 -14.59
N SER A 36 -16.22 11.45 -14.13
CA SER A 36 -16.41 10.00 -14.28
C SER A 36 -17.18 9.37 -13.10
N LEU A 37 -17.49 10.15 -12.05
CA LEU A 37 -18.19 9.62 -10.87
C LEU A 37 -19.68 9.38 -11.18
N PRO A 38 -20.23 8.23 -10.78
CA PRO A 38 -21.67 8.01 -10.86
C PRO A 38 -22.40 8.93 -9.87
N SER A 39 -23.58 9.42 -10.25
CA SER A 39 -24.38 10.35 -9.44
C SER A 39 -24.95 9.75 -8.14
N SER A 40 -24.79 8.45 -7.88
CA SER A 40 -25.43 7.74 -6.77
C SER A 40 -24.53 7.61 -5.52
N ALA A 41 -25.11 7.83 -4.34
CA ALA A 41 -24.44 7.66 -3.05
C ALA A 41 -23.99 6.19 -2.75
N ASP A 42 -24.63 5.18 -3.36
CA ASP A 42 -24.33 3.75 -3.21
C ASP A 42 -22.96 3.33 -3.80
N ALA A 43 -22.19 4.28 -4.32
CA ALA A 43 -20.87 4.07 -4.89
C ALA A 43 -19.77 3.87 -3.84
N ARG A 44 -19.98 4.30 -2.59
CA ARG A 44 -18.98 4.27 -1.50
C ARG A 44 -19.20 3.11 -0.53
N HIS A 45 -18.15 2.75 0.21
CA HIS A 45 -18.14 1.72 1.24
C HIS A 45 -18.68 0.36 0.77
N ARG A 46 -18.32 -0.02 -0.45
CA ARG A 46 -18.88 -1.21 -1.09
C ARG A 46 -18.25 -2.48 -0.54
N PHE A 47 -17.03 -2.45 -0.03
CA PHE A 47 -16.31 -3.67 0.41
C PHE A 47 -16.45 -3.95 1.90
N ASP A 48 -16.89 -2.96 2.66
CA ASP A 48 -16.98 -3.04 4.10
C ASP A 48 -18.36 -3.52 4.57
N ASP A 49 -18.42 -4.54 5.44
CA ASP A 49 -19.65 -4.89 6.16
C ASP A 49 -19.74 -4.05 7.42
N HIS A 50 -20.51 -2.97 7.34
CA HIS A 50 -20.73 -1.99 8.41
C HIS A 50 -21.26 -2.56 9.73
N ASN A 51 -21.61 -3.85 9.79
CA ASN A 51 -22.09 -4.51 10.99
C ASN A 51 -21.04 -5.38 11.71
N SER A 52 -19.81 -5.48 11.20
CA SER A 52 -18.77 -6.38 11.74
C SER A 52 -17.48 -5.65 12.12
N ASP A 53 -16.96 -5.88 13.34
CA ASP A 53 -15.62 -5.42 13.75
C ASP A 53 -14.48 -6.30 13.19
N LEU A 54 -14.79 -7.25 12.32
CA LEU A 54 -13.83 -8.08 11.60
C LEU A 54 -14.15 -8.08 10.11
N LEU A 55 -13.20 -7.64 9.30
CA LEU A 55 -13.25 -7.79 7.85
C LEU A 55 -12.46 -9.04 7.45
N GLU A 56 -13.08 -9.91 6.65
CA GLU A 56 -12.38 -10.96 5.92
C GLU A 56 -12.19 -10.51 4.46
N CYS A 57 -10.94 -10.34 4.03
CA CYS A 57 -10.61 -9.88 2.69
C CYS A 57 -9.75 -10.92 1.97
N ALA A 58 -10.22 -11.42 0.83
CA ALA A 58 -9.42 -12.26 -0.05
C ALA A 58 -8.38 -11.40 -0.81
N ALA A 59 -7.10 -11.57 -0.50
CA ALA A 59 -5.99 -10.89 -1.15
C ALA A 59 -4.71 -11.73 -1.04
N ALA A 60 -3.81 -11.58 -2.02
CA ALA A 60 -2.53 -12.30 -2.08
C ALA A 60 -2.68 -13.84 -1.98
N GLY A 61 -3.75 -14.40 -2.56
CA GLY A 61 -4.08 -15.82 -2.45
C GLY A 61 -4.48 -16.32 -1.05
N ILE A 62 -4.72 -15.43 -0.08
CA ILE A 62 -5.19 -15.75 1.28
C ILE A 62 -6.41 -14.94 1.70
N VAL A 63 -7.01 -15.31 2.83
CA VAL A 63 -8.10 -14.55 3.46
C VAL A 63 -7.54 -13.82 4.67
N LEU A 64 -7.25 -12.53 4.52
CA LEU A 64 -6.78 -11.66 5.60
C LEU A 64 -7.91 -11.31 6.56
N ARG A 65 -7.65 -11.43 7.86
CA ARG A 65 -8.60 -11.09 8.93
C ARG A 65 -8.21 -9.80 9.63
N ILE A 66 -8.86 -8.72 9.24
CA ILE A 66 -8.54 -7.36 9.70
C ILE A 66 -9.55 -6.92 10.74
N GLY A 67 -9.06 -6.67 11.96
CA GLY A 67 -9.86 -6.13 13.04
C GLY A 67 -10.11 -4.64 12.83
N GLN A 68 -11.31 -4.21 13.20
CA GLN A 68 -11.80 -2.84 13.12
C GLN A 68 -12.28 -2.39 14.50
N ASN A 69 -12.53 -1.11 14.68
CA ASN A 69 -13.13 -0.54 15.88
C ASN A 69 -14.20 0.47 15.50
N ARG A 70 -15.35 -0.04 15.05
CA ARG A 70 -16.43 0.80 14.52
C ARG A 70 -17.07 1.70 15.56
N ALA A 71 -17.01 1.32 16.83
CA ALA A 71 -17.52 2.14 17.92
C ALA A 71 -16.89 3.54 17.96
N ARG A 72 -15.66 3.68 17.42
CA ARG A 72 -14.95 4.96 17.31
C ARG A 72 -15.17 5.69 15.99
N GLN A 73 -15.92 5.10 15.06
CA GLN A 73 -16.18 5.72 13.76
C GLN A 73 -16.99 7.01 13.95
N GLY A 74 -16.46 8.13 13.47
CA GLY A 74 -17.07 9.45 13.63
C GLY A 74 -16.63 10.22 14.88
N GLU A 75 -15.79 9.63 15.75
CA GLU A 75 -15.05 10.40 16.75
C GLU A 75 -14.14 11.41 16.03
N LEU A 76 -14.12 12.65 16.53
CA LEU A 76 -13.32 13.71 15.92
C LEU A 76 -11.83 13.31 15.95
N GLY A 77 -11.21 13.24 14.77
CA GLY A 77 -9.80 12.86 14.63
C GLY A 77 -9.55 11.35 14.57
N VAL A 78 -10.58 10.49 14.59
CA VAL A 78 -10.41 9.03 14.48
C VAL A 78 -10.91 8.53 13.13
N THR A 79 -9.97 8.34 12.21
CA THR A 79 -10.24 7.85 10.83
C THR A 79 -9.62 6.48 10.55
N GLY A 80 -8.61 6.06 11.33
CA GLY A 80 -7.91 4.77 11.17
C GLY A 80 -8.62 3.55 11.78
N CYS A 81 -9.89 3.67 12.19
CA CYS A 81 -10.61 2.63 12.94
C CYS A 81 -11.32 1.59 12.07
N CYS A 82 -11.52 1.85 10.78
CA CYS A 82 -12.19 0.96 9.83
C CYS A 82 -11.33 0.79 8.56
N VAL A 83 -11.59 -0.28 7.82
CA VAL A 83 -10.99 -0.51 6.51
C VAL A 83 -11.79 0.28 5.47
N TRP A 84 -11.09 1.09 4.69
CA TRP A 84 -11.66 1.87 3.59
C TRP A 84 -11.61 1.10 2.26
N ASP A 85 -12.54 1.39 1.34
CA ASP A 85 -12.59 0.75 0.02
C ASP A 85 -11.25 0.87 -0.73
N ALA A 86 -10.56 2.01 -0.57
CA ALA A 86 -9.24 2.25 -1.14
C ALA A 86 -8.18 1.22 -0.70
N ALA A 87 -8.24 0.75 0.55
CA ALA A 87 -7.31 -0.27 1.04
C ALA A 87 -7.57 -1.65 0.39
N VAL A 88 -8.83 -1.99 0.15
CA VAL A 88 -9.21 -3.22 -0.57
C VAL A 88 -8.78 -3.14 -2.03
N VAL A 89 -9.01 -2.00 -2.69
CA VAL A 89 -8.59 -1.77 -4.08
C VAL A 89 -7.06 -1.88 -4.21
N LEU A 90 -6.30 -1.27 -3.29
CA LEU A 90 -4.84 -1.38 -3.31
C LEU A 90 -4.37 -2.81 -3.05
N ALA A 91 -4.97 -3.52 -2.09
CA ALA A 91 -4.63 -4.92 -1.81
C ALA A 91 -4.80 -5.83 -3.05
N ARG A 92 -5.91 -5.67 -3.78
CA ARG A 92 -6.17 -6.41 -5.03
C ARG A 92 -5.26 -5.98 -6.18
N TYR A 93 -4.86 -4.71 -6.21
CA TYR A 93 -3.86 -4.22 -7.17
C TYR A 93 -2.48 -4.84 -6.94
N LEU A 94 -2.02 -4.90 -5.69
CA LEU A 94 -0.73 -5.47 -5.35
C LEU A 94 -0.62 -6.94 -5.77
N GLU A 95 -1.69 -7.72 -5.58
CA GLU A 95 -1.75 -9.12 -6.01
C GLU A 95 -1.68 -9.24 -7.54
N TRP A 96 -2.46 -8.44 -8.26
CA TRP A 96 -2.41 -8.41 -9.72
C TRP A 96 -1.03 -7.98 -10.26
N ALA A 97 -0.41 -6.98 -9.62
CA ALA A 97 0.91 -6.48 -9.96
C ALA A 97 2.01 -7.54 -9.71
N ASP A 98 1.90 -8.34 -8.65
CA ASP A 98 2.85 -9.43 -8.35
C ASP A 98 2.77 -10.58 -9.36
N GLU A 99 1.57 -10.85 -9.90
CA GLU A 99 1.35 -11.87 -10.94
C GLU A 99 1.79 -11.40 -12.35
N ALA A 100 2.00 -10.10 -12.54
CA ALA A 100 2.38 -9.54 -13.84
C ALA A 100 3.77 -10.05 -14.27
N GLN A 101 3.82 -10.72 -15.43
CA GLN A 101 5.06 -11.33 -15.94
C GLN A 101 6.00 -10.34 -16.64
N SER A 102 5.50 -9.16 -17.00
CA SER A 102 6.25 -8.14 -17.73
C SER A 102 5.57 -6.77 -17.67
N GLY A 103 6.34 -5.71 -17.83
CA GLY A 103 5.85 -4.34 -18.05
C GLY A 103 5.69 -3.55 -16.75
N ASP A 104 5.11 -2.35 -16.89
CA ASP A 104 5.00 -1.36 -15.83
C ASP A 104 4.34 -1.89 -14.53
N ALA A 105 3.37 -2.81 -14.62
CA ALA A 105 2.72 -3.39 -13.45
C ALA A 105 3.66 -4.29 -12.63
N GLN A 106 4.58 -5.01 -13.29
CA GLN A 106 5.59 -5.82 -12.60
C GLN A 106 6.54 -4.94 -11.78
N GLU A 107 6.79 -3.71 -12.25
CA GLU A 107 7.59 -2.75 -11.49
C GLU A 107 6.93 -2.34 -10.17
N ASP A 108 5.63 -2.55 -10.00
CA ASP A 108 4.87 -2.26 -8.79
C ASP A 108 4.81 -3.46 -7.83
N SER A 109 5.36 -4.62 -8.20
CA SER A 109 5.50 -5.76 -7.29
C SER A 109 6.29 -5.37 -6.03
N VAL A 110 5.80 -5.83 -4.88
CA VAL A 110 6.39 -5.61 -3.55
C VAL A 110 7.27 -6.76 -3.09
N ARG A 111 7.31 -7.87 -3.84
CA ARG A 111 8.02 -9.09 -3.45
C ARG A 111 9.52 -8.83 -3.28
N GLY A 112 10.02 -9.12 -2.09
CA GLY A 112 11.43 -8.93 -1.72
C GLY A 112 11.85 -7.47 -1.57
N ARG A 113 10.92 -6.52 -1.61
CA ARG A 113 11.21 -5.09 -1.49
C ARG A 113 10.89 -4.56 -0.10
N ARG A 114 11.62 -3.54 0.32
CA ARG A 114 11.29 -2.79 1.54
C ARG A 114 10.11 -1.86 1.30
N CYS A 115 9.04 -2.06 2.05
CA CYS A 115 7.80 -1.32 1.92
C CYS A 115 7.50 -0.52 3.18
N LEU A 116 7.05 0.72 3.00
CA LEU A 116 6.48 1.54 4.07
C LEU A 116 5.02 1.83 3.73
N GLU A 117 4.11 1.57 4.64
CA GLU A 117 2.74 2.10 4.55
C GLU A 117 2.61 3.31 5.47
N VAL A 118 2.21 4.46 4.91
CA VAL A 118 1.89 5.67 5.67
C VAL A 118 0.38 5.80 5.83
N GLY A 119 -0.07 6.12 7.05
CA GLY A 119 -1.51 6.17 7.35
C GLY A 119 -2.20 4.82 7.17
N ALA A 120 -1.61 3.77 7.74
CA ALA A 120 -2.02 2.38 7.52
C ALA A 120 -3.43 2.06 8.04
N GLY A 121 -3.95 2.81 9.01
CA GLY A 121 -5.24 2.54 9.63
C GLY A 121 -5.27 1.15 10.25
N CYS A 122 -6.12 0.28 9.69
CA CYS A 122 -6.21 -1.12 10.10
C CYS A 122 -5.09 -2.01 9.51
N GLY A 123 -4.34 -1.53 8.51
CA GLY A 123 -3.18 -2.20 7.92
C GLY A 123 -3.46 -3.19 6.78
N LEU A 124 -4.64 -3.16 6.15
CA LEU A 124 -4.99 -4.15 5.12
C LEU A 124 -4.01 -4.17 3.94
N ALA A 125 -3.63 -3.02 3.39
CA ALA A 125 -2.78 -2.98 2.20
C ALA A 125 -1.33 -3.37 2.53
N GLY A 126 -0.75 -2.90 3.64
CA GLY A 126 0.56 -3.32 4.10
C GLY A 126 0.63 -4.80 4.47
N LEU A 127 -0.39 -5.36 5.13
CA LEU A 127 -0.44 -6.80 5.42
C LEU A 127 -0.61 -7.64 4.14
N SER A 128 -1.34 -7.13 3.15
CA SER A 128 -1.39 -7.75 1.81
C SER A 128 -0.02 -7.72 1.13
N ALA A 129 0.71 -6.61 1.22
CA ALA A 129 2.07 -6.52 0.71
C ALA A 129 3.02 -7.50 1.42
N SER A 130 2.86 -7.69 2.73
CA SER A 130 3.61 -8.66 3.52
C SER A 130 3.32 -10.10 3.09
N ALA A 131 2.05 -10.43 2.82
CA ALA A 131 1.65 -11.74 2.29
C ALA A 131 2.26 -12.05 0.91
N LEU A 132 2.48 -11.02 0.08
CA LEU A 132 3.17 -11.12 -1.22
C LEU A 132 4.70 -11.20 -1.08
N GLY A 133 5.24 -11.14 0.13
CA GLY A 133 6.67 -11.26 0.43
C GLY A 133 7.42 -9.93 0.45
N GLY A 134 6.72 -8.80 0.63
CA GLY A 134 7.34 -7.52 0.95
C GLY A 134 7.84 -7.44 2.40
N LEU A 135 8.88 -6.64 2.61
CA LEU A 135 9.44 -6.34 3.93
C LEU A 135 8.76 -5.07 4.47
N VAL A 136 7.66 -5.25 5.20
CA VAL A 136 6.70 -4.16 5.45
C VAL A 136 6.87 -3.53 6.83
N THR A 137 6.98 -2.20 6.83
CA THR A 137 6.74 -1.35 8.00
C THR A 137 5.41 -0.63 7.81
N LEU A 138 4.45 -0.84 8.70
CA LEU A 138 3.16 -0.15 8.70
C LEU A 138 3.23 1.00 9.70
N THR A 139 2.77 2.19 9.31
CA THR A 139 2.84 3.37 10.18
C THR A 139 1.54 4.12 10.28
N ASP A 140 1.26 4.61 11.47
CA ASP A 140 0.12 5.46 11.78
C ASP A 140 0.39 6.25 13.07
N ARG A 141 -0.58 7.07 13.47
CA ARG A 141 -0.51 7.88 14.70
C ARG A 141 -0.85 7.03 15.93
N GLU A 142 -0.50 7.55 17.09
CA GLU A 142 -0.66 6.88 18.40
C GLU A 142 -2.08 6.34 18.62
N GLU A 143 -3.11 7.11 18.23
CA GLU A 143 -4.51 6.74 18.41
C GLU A 143 -4.97 5.50 17.63
N THR A 144 -4.22 5.13 16.58
CA THR A 144 -4.47 3.98 15.70
C THR A 144 -3.54 2.81 16.02
N LEU A 145 -2.37 3.08 16.57
CA LEU A 145 -1.26 2.13 16.69
C LEU A 145 -1.67 0.83 17.41
N ALA A 146 -2.43 0.93 18.51
CA ALA A 146 -2.90 -0.24 19.25
C ALA A 146 -3.84 -1.17 18.43
N LEU A 147 -4.59 -0.65 17.46
CA LEU A 147 -5.39 -1.49 16.55
C LEU A 147 -4.49 -2.13 15.49
N LEU A 148 -3.60 -1.34 14.90
CA LEU A 148 -2.66 -1.77 13.88
C LEU A 148 -1.75 -2.91 14.40
N GLU A 149 -1.17 -2.75 15.58
CA GLU A 149 -0.34 -3.77 16.24
C GLU A 149 -1.10 -5.09 16.47
N ARG A 150 -2.37 -5.02 16.88
CA ARG A 150 -3.21 -6.22 17.04
C ARG A 150 -3.43 -6.96 15.72
N ASN A 151 -3.63 -6.22 14.63
CA ASN A 151 -3.77 -6.81 13.30
C ASN A 151 -2.45 -7.40 12.78
N VAL A 152 -1.33 -6.73 13.02
CA VAL A 152 0.03 -7.22 12.72
C VAL A 152 0.36 -8.49 13.51
N ALA A 153 0.02 -8.54 14.80
CA ALA A 153 0.22 -9.72 15.64
C ALA A 153 -0.61 -10.91 15.13
N ARG A 154 -1.91 -10.69 14.86
CA ARG A 154 -2.79 -11.72 14.27
C ARG A 154 -2.23 -12.25 12.95
N PHE A 155 -1.83 -11.36 12.04
CA PHE A 155 -1.23 -11.75 10.77
C PHE A 155 0.04 -12.57 10.98
N SER A 156 0.91 -12.14 11.89
CA SER A 156 2.17 -12.84 12.19
C SER A 156 1.93 -14.23 12.78
N GLU A 157 0.91 -14.39 13.63
CA GLU A 157 0.52 -15.70 14.19
C GLU A 157 -0.07 -16.63 13.12
N GLU A 158 -0.88 -16.11 12.21
CA GLU A 158 -1.55 -16.91 11.18
C GLU A 158 -0.62 -17.29 10.01
N TYR A 159 0.31 -16.40 9.62
CA TYR A 159 1.07 -16.55 8.36
C TYR A 159 2.59 -16.54 8.52
N CYS A 160 3.15 -15.95 9.58
CA CYS A 160 4.60 -15.97 9.79
C CYS A 160 4.95 -17.13 10.72
N GLY A 161 5.34 -18.27 10.13
CA GLY A 161 5.71 -19.47 10.87
C GLY A 161 6.70 -19.17 12.01
N THR A 162 6.57 -19.86 13.14
CA THR A 162 7.64 -19.84 14.14
C THR A 162 8.89 -20.42 13.49
N SER A 163 9.94 -19.62 13.33
CA SER A 163 11.28 -20.15 13.09
C SER A 163 11.78 -20.85 14.35
N SER A 164 11.08 -21.91 14.79
CA SER A 164 11.65 -22.89 15.69
C SER A 164 12.53 -23.79 14.85
N SER A 165 13.80 -23.43 14.78
CA SER A 165 14.91 -24.32 14.47
C SER A 165 15.01 -25.40 15.56
N ALA A 166 14.03 -26.29 15.63
CA ALA A 166 14.10 -27.51 16.42
C ALA A 166 13.96 -28.69 15.45
N SER A 167 15.11 -29.23 15.02
CA SER A 167 15.15 -30.50 14.31
C SER A 167 14.41 -31.57 15.13
N PRO A 168 13.36 -32.22 14.59
CA PRO A 168 12.77 -33.37 15.26
C PRO A 168 13.76 -34.54 15.09
N SER A 169 14.46 -34.88 16.16
CA SER A 169 15.05 -36.21 16.32
C SER A 169 13.92 -37.25 16.29
N ALA A 170 13.68 -37.84 15.12
CA ALA A 170 12.69 -38.90 14.96
C ALA A 170 13.38 -40.28 14.90
N LYS A 171 13.58 -40.90 16.07
CA LYS A 171 13.56 -42.36 16.21
C LYS A 171 12.14 -42.77 16.61
N GLY A 172 11.37 -43.40 15.72
CA GLY A 172 10.06 -43.93 16.12
C GLY A 172 9.16 -44.49 15.02
N LYS A 173 9.35 -45.78 14.71
CA LYS A 173 8.39 -46.80 14.20
C LYS A 173 7.25 -46.38 13.24
N ARG A 174 7.40 -46.90 12.01
CA ARG A 174 6.36 -47.24 11.03
C ARG A 174 5.07 -47.78 11.67
N ARG A 175 3.93 -47.21 11.30
CA ARG A 175 2.67 -47.94 11.11
C ARG A 175 1.97 -47.43 9.85
N LYS A 176 1.53 -48.40 9.05
CA LYS A 176 0.91 -48.26 7.73
C LYS A 176 -0.59 -48.33 7.95
N ASP A 177 -1.34 -47.35 7.46
CA ASP A 177 -2.65 -47.61 6.87
C ASP A 177 -3.01 -46.54 5.84
N ARG A 178 -3.61 -47.02 4.76
CA ARG A 178 -4.03 -46.30 3.56
C ARG A 178 -5.52 -46.00 3.66
N SER A 179 -5.93 -44.78 3.39
CA SER A 179 -7.14 -44.51 2.59
C SER A 179 -7.04 -43.15 1.93
N VAL A 180 -7.51 -43.13 0.68
CA VAL A 180 -7.30 -42.12 -0.36
C VAL A 180 -8.44 -41.10 -0.38
N SER A 181 -8.11 -39.83 -0.49
CA SER A 181 -8.92 -38.83 -1.21
C SER A 181 -8.02 -37.79 -1.88
N LYS A 182 -7.90 -37.90 -3.22
CA LYS A 182 -7.47 -36.84 -4.16
C LYS A 182 -8.56 -35.75 -4.20
N SER A 183 -8.39 -34.48 -4.55
CA SER A 183 -7.31 -33.61 -5.11
C SER A 183 -7.89 -32.19 -5.09
N SER A 184 -7.14 -31.12 -4.85
CA SER A 184 -6.64 -30.29 -5.95
C SER A 184 -5.40 -29.50 -5.53
N ALA A 185 -4.37 -29.56 -6.38
CA ALA A 185 -3.17 -28.75 -6.28
C ALA A 185 -3.47 -27.28 -6.63
N GLY A 186 -2.85 -26.35 -5.90
CA GLY A 186 -2.79 -24.93 -6.23
C GLY A 186 -1.85 -24.21 -5.26
N ALA A 187 -0.67 -23.83 -5.76
CA ALA A 187 0.36 -22.97 -5.15
C ALA A 187 0.74 -23.20 -3.67
N THR A 188 1.92 -23.80 -3.47
CA THR A 188 2.67 -23.69 -2.21
C THR A 188 3.02 -22.23 -1.97
N ALA A 189 2.21 -21.54 -1.18
CA ALA A 189 2.48 -20.17 -0.78
C ALA A 189 3.75 -20.10 0.06
N THR A 190 4.72 -19.34 -0.45
CA THR A 190 5.96 -18.99 0.23
C THR A 190 5.63 -17.94 1.30
N TYR A 191 5.04 -18.37 2.40
CA TYR A 191 4.53 -17.45 3.42
C TYR A 191 5.70 -16.73 4.13
N CYS A 192 5.79 -15.43 3.84
CA CYS A 192 6.50 -14.36 4.55
C CYS A 192 7.60 -14.82 5.52
N SER A 193 8.87 -14.75 5.10
CA SER A 193 10.01 -15.09 5.97
C SER A 193 10.27 -14.04 7.06
N GLU A 194 9.79 -12.81 6.90
CA GLU A 194 9.99 -11.71 7.84
C GLU A 194 8.67 -11.14 8.34
N ARG A 195 8.60 -10.85 9.63
CA ARG A 195 7.36 -10.36 10.25
C ARG A 195 7.17 -8.87 9.92
N PRO A 196 5.98 -8.43 9.49
CA PRO A 196 5.70 -7.01 9.40
C PRO A 196 5.75 -6.36 10.79
N CYS A 197 6.06 -5.08 10.85
CA CYS A 197 6.05 -4.31 12.10
C CYS A 197 5.16 -3.07 11.98
N ALA A 198 4.50 -2.71 13.07
CA ALA A 198 3.81 -1.44 13.22
C ALA A 198 4.73 -0.44 13.93
N LYS A 199 4.74 0.83 13.48
CA LYS A 199 5.50 1.91 14.12
C LYS A 199 4.68 3.20 14.16
N TYR A 200 4.95 4.02 15.15
CA TYR A 200 4.47 5.40 15.19
C TYR A 200 5.06 6.20 14.02
N LEU A 201 4.22 6.98 13.35
CA LEU A 201 4.64 8.04 12.45
C LEU A 201 3.61 9.17 12.46
N ASP A 202 4.00 10.34 12.95
CA ASP A 202 3.27 11.59 12.74
C ASP A 202 3.97 12.42 11.66
N TRP A 203 3.19 12.84 10.66
CA TRP A 203 3.66 13.57 9.48
C TRP A 203 4.10 15.00 9.80
N ASP A 204 3.65 15.55 10.93
CA ASP A 204 4.01 16.88 11.40
C ASP A 204 5.31 16.89 12.21
N GLU A 205 5.89 15.72 12.50
CA GLU A 205 7.13 15.55 13.25
C GLU A 205 8.33 15.16 12.35
N SER A 206 9.54 15.15 12.91
CA SER A 206 10.76 14.82 12.16
C SER A 206 10.76 13.36 11.69
N LEU A 207 10.77 13.13 10.38
CA LEU A 207 10.90 11.78 9.81
C LEU A 207 12.27 11.16 10.12
N GLU A 208 13.30 11.99 10.28
CA GLU A 208 14.65 11.53 10.63
C GLU A 208 14.69 10.90 12.01
N GLU A 209 14.03 11.51 12.98
CA GLU A 209 13.94 10.97 14.34
C GLU A 209 13.05 9.73 14.41
N GLN A 210 11.97 9.69 13.62
CA GLN A 210 10.98 8.61 13.68
C GLN A 210 11.37 7.36 12.87
N LEU A 211 12.01 7.53 11.70
CA LEU A 211 12.29 6.41 10.78
C LEU A 211 13.78 6.05 10.70
N TRP A 212 14.68 7.01 10.91
CA TRP A 212 16.11 6.85 10.63
C TRP A 212 17.02 7.06 11.84
N ALA A 213 16.47 7.34 13.03
CA ALA A 213 17.25 7.41 14.24
C ALA A 213 17.94 6.06 14.52
N PRO A 214 19.24 6.06 14.88
CA PRO A 214 19.91 4.86 15.32
C PRO A 214 19.17 4.25 16.52
N LEU A 215 19.00 2.93 16.52
CA LEU A 215 18.52 2.25 17.72
C LEU A 215 19.51 2.51 18.86
N PRO A 216 19.04 2.78 20.09
CA PRO A 216 19.92 2.82 21.24
C PRO A 216 20.62 1.45 21.37
N PRO A 217 21.92 1.41 21.71
CA PRO A 217 22.64 0.15 21.88
C PRO A 217 21.99 -0.68 22.99
N GLU A 218 21.86 -1.99 22.80
CA GLU A 218 21.33 -2.87 23.84
C GLU A 218 22.29 -2.88 25.04
N PRO A 219 21.79 -3.10 26.27
CA PRO A 219 22.65 -3.17 27.46
C PRO A 219 23.67 -4.31 27.33
N GLY A 220 24.91 -3.97 26.99
CA GLY A 220 26.02 -4.93 26.83
C GLY A 220 26.68 -4.96 25.45
N ASP A 221 26.15 -4.21 24.47
CA ASP A 221 26.81 -4.07 23.17
C ASP A 221 28.03 -3.13 23.28
N GLU A 222 29.22 -3.67 23.04
CA GLU A 222 30.41 -2.85 22.75
C GLU A 222 30.22 -2.28 21.34
N VAL A 223 29.98 -0.98 21.21
CA VAL A 223 29.95 -0.31 19.90
C VAL A 223 31.37 -0.36 19.32
N PRO A 224 31.62 -1.11 18.22
CA PRO A 224 32.96 -1.18 17.66
C PRO A 224 33.37 0.21 17.14
N GLU A 225 34.49 0.74 17.63
CA GLU A 225 35.05 1.98 17.09
C GLU A 225 35.43 1.78 15.62
N GLY A 226 34.70 2.45 14.71
CA GLY A 226 35.06 2.53 13.29
C GLY A 226 34.07 1.93 12.29
N GLU A 227 32.90 1.46 12.70
CA GLU A 227 31.83 1.14 11.75
C GLU A 227 31.15 2.42 11.27
N SER A 228 31.11 2.62 9.94
CA SER A 228 30.30 3.67 9.32
C SER A 228 28.84 3.52 9.78
N PRO A 229 28.09 4.64 9.94
CA PRO A 229 26.66 4.55 10.23
C PRO A 229 25.98 3.60 9.24
N VAL A 230 25.22 2.64 9.74
CA VAL A 230 24.36 1.78 8.91
C VAL A 230 23.56 2.70 8.00
N GLU A 231 23.64 2.50 6.68
CA GLU A 231 22.88 3.34 5.75
C GLU A 231 21.41 3.33 6.19
N PRO A 232 20.78 4.51 6.36
CA PRO A 232 19.45 4.59 6.91
C PRO A 232 18.48 3.72 6.09
N ASN A 233 17.67 2.93 6.78
CA ASN A 233 16.75 1.95 6.18
C ASN A 233 15.86 2.66 5.12
N ARG A 234 16.18 2.51 3.83
CA ARG A 234 15.46 3.20 2.74
C ARG A 234 14.38 2.30 2.17
N PHE A 235 13.16 2.80 2.06
CA PHE A 235 12.03 2.07 1.49
C PHE A 235 12.03 2.19 -0.04
N GLU A 236 11.68 1.10 -0.73
CA GLU A 236 11.63 1.02 -2.19
C GLU A 236 10.20 1.23 -2.73
N VAL A 237 9.20 0.87 -1.91
CA VAL A 237 7.79 1.07 -2.22
C VAL A 237 7.11 1.76 -1.04
N ILE A 238 6.41 2.85 -1.31
CA ILE A 238 5.57 3.55 -0.34
C ILE A 238 4.11 3.26 -0.68
N LEU A 239 3.34 2.81 0.29
CA LEU A 239 1.91 2.56 0.18
C LEU A 239 1.16 3.63 0.96
N ALA A 240 0.07 4.13 0.40
CA ALA A 240 -0.83 5.06 1.09
C ALA A 240 -2.27 4.75 0.68
N THR A 241 -3.16 4.63 1.66
CA THR A 241 -4.58 4.34 1.42
C THR A 241 -5.48 5.32 2.15
N ASP A 242 -6.42 5.92 1.42
CA ASP A 242 -7.40 6.91 1.90
C ASP A 242 -6.82 8.03 2.80
N CYS A 243 -5.59 8.47 2.52
CA CYS A 243 -4.86 9.47 3.30
C CYS A 243 -5.28 10.93 3.00
N LEU A 244 -6.05 11.17 1.93
CA LEU A 244 -6.43 12.51 1.47
C LEU A 244 -7.85 12.90 1.89
N TYR A 245 -8.03 13.32 3.13
CA TYR A 245 -9.33 13.72 3.69
C TYR A 245 -9.41 15.17 4.18
N SER A 246 -8.30 15.92 4.15
CA SER A 246 -8.28 17.36 4.46
C SER A 246 -7.20 18.08 3.64
N LEU A 247 -7.34 19.39 3.45
CA LEU A 247 -6.33 20.20 2.73
C LEU A 247 -4.97 20.17 3.44
N GLY A 248 -4.96 20.21 4.77
CA GLY A 248 -3.74 20.06 5.57
C GLY A 248 -3.09 18.69 5.38
N GLY A 249 -3.88 17.61 5.43
CA GLY A 249 -3.41 16.25 5.17
C GLY A 249 -2.87 16.06 3.76
N ALA A 250 -3.47 16.69 2.76
CA ALA A 250 -2.96 16.68 1.38
C ALA A 250 -1.56 17.30 1.28
N ALA A 251 -1.34 18.46 1.93
CA ALA A 251 -0.05 19.11 1.96
C ALA A 251 1.00 18.32 2.77
N ALA A 252 0.61 17.80 3.94
CA ALA A 252 1.47 16.98 4.79
C ALA A 252 1.91 15.70 4.06
N LEU A 253 0.98 14.98 3.43
CA LEU A 253 1.30 13.76 2.67
C LEU A 253 2.24 14.06 1.50
N ALA A 254 2.00 15.13 0.72
CA ALA A 254 2.90 15.51 -0.37
C ALA A 254 4.33 15.80 0.13
N SER A 255 4.45 16.45 1.29
CA SER A 255 5.74 16.71 1.96
C SER A 255 6.43 15.42 2.42
N VAL A 256 5.69 14.53 3.09
CA VAL A 256 6.20 13.24 3.55
C VAL A 256 6.67 12.37 2.38
N LEU A 257 5.87 12.24 1.32
CA LEU A 257 6.26 11.48 0.14
C LEU A 257 7.51 12.07 -0.52
N LYS A 258 7.61 13.39 -0.61
CA LYS A 258 8.81 14.06 -1.11
C LYS A 258 10.03 13.70 -0.26
N ALA A 259 9.94 13.76 1.07
CA ALA A 259 11.06 13.42 1.95
C ALA A 259 11.44 11.93 1.89
N LEU A 260 10.46 11.03 1.72
CA LEU A 260 10.69 9.60 1.60
C LEU A 260 11.29 9.18 0.25
N CYS A 261 10.93 9.88 -0.83
CA CYS A 261 11.24 9.44 -2.20
C CYS A 261 12.22 10.34 -2.95
N CYS A 262 12.41 11.60 -2.56
CA CYS A 262 13.30 12.53 -3.24
C CYS A 262 14.49 12.88 -2.36
N GLU A 263 15.70 12.66 -2.85
CA GLU A 263 16.91 13.16 -2.20
C GLU A 263 17.35 14.53 -2.73
N GLU A 264 18.01 15.30 -1.87
CA GLU A 264 18.78 16.47 -2.26
C GLU A 264 20.18 16.05 -2.76
N GLY A 265 20.36 15.77 -4.05
CA GLY A 265 21.67 15.36 -4.55
C GLY A 265 21.71 14.74 -5.95
N SER A 266 22.85 14.12 -6.28
CA SER A 266 23.11 13.47 -7.60
C SER A 266 22.65 12.02 -7.70
N VAL A 267 22.13 11.42 -6.62
CA VAL A 267 21.58 10.06 -6.64
C VAL A 267 20.10 10.15 -6.31
N ALA A 268 19.24 10.05 -7.33
CA ALA A 268 17.80 10.00 -7.10
C ALA A 268 17.42 8.63 -6.51
N PHE A 269 16.89 8.61 -5.29
CA PHE A 269 16.31 7.39 -4.72
C PHE A 269 15.00 7.10 -5.46
N GLY A 270 14.93 5.94 -6.11
CA GLY A 270 13.84 5.59 -7.04
C GLY A 270 12.60 5.01 -6.36
N ALA A 271 12.29 5.39 -5.11
CA ALA A 271 11.15 4.83 -4.39
C ALA A 271 9.85 5.13 -5.14
N ARG A 272 9.03 4.11 -5.38
CA ARG A 272 7.73 4.25 -6.03
C ARG A 272 6.64 4.38 -4.98
N VAL A 273 5.68 5.26 -5.24
CA VAL A 273 4.49 5.40 -4.39
C VAL A 273 3.29 4.79 -5.09
N LEU A 274 2.55 3.96 -4.38
CA LEU A 274 1.22 3.49 -4.76
C LEU A 274 0.20 4.11 -3.80
N LEU A 275 -0.60 5.03 -4.30
CA LEU A 275 -1.61 5.77 -3.55
C LEU A 275 -2.99 5.37 -4.04
N SER A 276 -3.80 4.75 -3.18
CA SER A 276 -5.22 4.53 -3.44
C SER A 276 -6.06 5.48 -2.61
N GLN A 277 -7.02 6.17 -3.23
CA GLN A 277 -7.77 7.23 -2.58
C GLN A 277 -9.26 7.11 -2.92
N GLU A 278 -10.12 7.21 -1.91
CA GLU A 278 -11.56 7.42 -2.12
C GLU A 278 -11.83 8.92 -2.33
N LEU A 279 -12.50 9.27 -3.42
CA LEU A 279 -12.81 10.65 -3.80
C LEU A 279 -13.91 11.20 -2.90
N ARG A 280 -13.57 12.20 -2.08
CA ARG A 280 -14.50 12.88 -1.16
C ARG A 280 -14.72 14.34 -1.52
N ALA A 281 -13.63 15.06 -1.78
CA ALA A 281 -13.64 16.48 -2.09
C ALA A 281 -12.61 16.79 -3.19
N PRO A 282 -13.01 17.46 -4.29
CA PRO A 282 -12.13 17.75 -5.42
C PRO A 282 -10.92 18.57 -5.01
N GLU A 283 -11.12 19.54 -4.13
CA GLU A 283 -10.08 20.47 -3.70
C GLU A 283 -8.94 19.75 -2.96
N VAL A 284 -9.24 18.65 -2.26
CA VAL A 284 -8.23 17.89 -1.51
C VAL A 284 -7.32 17.10 -2.45
N LEU A 285 -7.88 16.42 -3.45
CA LEU A 285 -7.06 15.72 -4.44
C LEU A 285 -6.27 16.71 -5.30
N GLU A 286 -6.90 17.80 -5.74
CA GLU A 286 -6.27 18.82 -6.55
C GLU A 286 -5.06 19.44 -5.82
N THR A 287 -5.24 19.80 -4.54
CA THR A 287 -4.16 20.32 -3.68
C THR A 287 -3.00 19.33 -3.57
N PHE A 288 -3.30 18.05 -3.33
CA PHE A 288 -2.25 17.02 -3.26
C PHE A 288 -1.47 16.93 -4.57
N LEU A 289 -2.17 16.84 -5.71
CA LEU A 289 -1.55 16.71 -7.03
C LEU A 289 -0.75 17.97 -7.38
N GLU A 290 -1.24 19.17 -7.08
CA GLU A 290 -0.55 20.43 -7.29
C GLU A 290 0.80 20.46 -6.56
N LEU A 291 0.85 19.95 -5.33
CA LEU A 291 2.07 19.88 -4.52
C LEU A 291 3.00 18.72 -4.91
N ALA A 292 2.45 17.60 -5.38
CA ALA A 292 3.22 16.39 -5.73
C ALA A 292 3.85 16.45 -7.14
N LEU A 293 3.11 16.92 -8.17
CA LEU A 293 3.54 16.89 -9.57
C LEU A 293 4.85 17.64 -9.90
N PRO A 294 5.26 18.70 -9.15
CA PRO A 294 6.58 19.31 -9.31
C PRO A 294 7.74 18.36 -8.98
N HIS A 295 7.54 17.40 -8.07
CA HIS A 295 8.56 16.47 -7.59
C HIS A 295 8.44 15.08 -8.21
N PHE A 296 7.23 14.68 -8.57
CA PHE A 296 6.92 13.36 -9.07
C PHE A 296 6.43 13.41 -10.52
N ARG A 297 6.70 12.33 -11.25
CA ARG A 297 5.83 11.93 -12.35
C ARG A 297 4.71 11.09 -11.74
N ALA A 298 3.51 11.22 -12.31
CA ALA A 298 2.35 10.49 -11.83
C ALA A 298 1.59 9.83 -12.99
N ALA A 299 0.99 8.69 -12.70
CA ALA A 299 0.04 8.02 -13.56
C ALA A 299 -1.16 7.56 -12.75
N ARG A 300 -2.37 7.81 -13.26
CA ARG A 300 -3.58 7.17 -12.78
C ARG A 300 -3.60 5.74 -13.33
N LEU A 301 -3.60 4.78 -12.43
CA LEU A 301 -3.59 3.36 -12.75
C LEU A 301 -5.02 2.89 -13.02
N PRO A 302 -5.20 1.89 -13.91
CA PRO A 302 -6.48 1.25 -14.05
C PRO A 302 -6.78 0.46 -12.77
N PRO A 303 -8.06 0.30 -12.43
CA PRO A 303 -8.47 -0.56 -11.34
C PRO A 303 -8.10 -2.03 -11.64
N PRO A 304 -7.78 -2.82 -10.59
CA PRO A 304 -7.28 -4.17 -10.81
C PRO A 304 -8.36 -5.07 -11.41
N PRO A 305 -8.04 -5.90 -12.43
CA PRO A 305 -8.99 -6.85 -13.02
C PRO A 305 -9.55 -7.87 -12.03
N THR A 306 -8.85 -8.08 -10.92
CA THR A 306 -9.17 -9.03 -9.86
C THR A 306 -10.21 -8.49 -8.86
N LEU A 307 -10.66 -7.23 -9.00
CA LEU A 307 -11.63 -6.63 -8.09
C LEU A 307 -13.03 -7.23 -8.29
N GLU A 308 -13.63 -7.74 -7.21
CA GLU A 308 -14.91 -8.48 -7.28
C GLU A 308 -16.12 -7.60 -7.66
N LYS A 309 -16.06 -6.31 -7.32
CA LYS A 309 -17.13 -5.34 -7.54
C LYS A 309 -16.54 -3.97 -7.89
N PRO A 310 -17.23 -3.15 -8.70
CA PRO A 310 -16.75 -1.80 -9.02
C PRO A 310 -16.62 -0.92 -7.77
N ALA A 311 -15.63 -0.04 -7.77
CA ALA A 311 -15.32 0.95 -6.72
C ALA A 311 -15.19 2.37 -7.32
N PRO A 312 -16.24 2.95 -7.91
CA PRO A 312 -16.10 4.07 -8.86
C PRO A 312 -15.61 5.36 -8.22
N CYS A 313 -15.75 5.48 -6.90
CA CYS A 313 -15.21 6.57 -6.12
C CYS A 313 -13.74 6.37 -5.74
N VAL A 314 -13.10 5.24 -6.07
CA VAL A 314 -11.70 4.98 -5.73
C VAL A 314 -10.82 5.20 -6.95
N VAL A 315 -9.76 5.99 -6.76
CA VAL A 315 -8.70 6.17 -7.74
C VAL A 315 -7.41 5.56 -7.22
N LEU A 316 -6.57 5.11 -8.14
CA LEU A 316 -5.25 4.57 -7.86
C LEU A 316 -4.21 5.36 -8.64
N TYR A 317 -3.17 5.82 -7.95
CA TYR A 317 -2.07 6.55 -8.52
C TYR A 317 -0.75 5.84 -8.26
N ARG A 318 0.10 5.89 -9.28
CA ARG A 318 1.51 5.60 -9.17
C ARG A 318 2.29 6.89 -9.29
N LEU A 319 3.16 7.17 -8.32
CA LEU A 319 4.08 8.30 -8.35
C LEU A 319 5.52 7.80 -8.28
N TRP A 320 6.41 8.45 -9.03
CA TRP A 320 7.84 8.18 -8.98
C TRP A 320 8.63 9.47 -9.16
N PRO A 321 9.79 9.62 -8.50
CA PRO A 321 10.57 10.86 -8.53
C PRO A 321 10.92 11.29 -9.95
N ARG A 322 10.86 12.60 -10.20
CA ARG A 322 11.44 13.19 -11.40
C ARG A 322 12.97 13.08 -11.29
N PRO A 323 13.68 12.77 -12.38
CA PRO A 323 15.14 12.83 -12.37
C PRO A 323 15.59 14.24 -11.96
N CYS A 324 16.51 14.36 -11.01
CA CYS A 324 17.18 15.63 -10.77
C CYS A 324 17.80 16.08 -12.10
N ALA A 325 17.47 17.31 -12.53
CA ALA A 325 18.20 17.92 -13.61
C ALA A 325 19.65 17.97 -13.19
N ALA A 326 20.51 17.12 -13.77
CA ALA A 326 21.94 17.18 -13.56
C ALA A 326 22.32 18.65 -13.82
N LYS A 327 22.80 19.35 -12.77
CA LYS A 327 23.43 20.65 -12.97
C LYS A 327 24.54 20.37 -13.97
N ARG A 328 24.36 20.82 -15.23
CA ARG A 328 25.44 20.79 -16.21
C ARG A 328 26.52 21.67 -15.60
N LEU A 329 27.55 21.05 -15.05
CA LEU A 329 28.82 21.69 -14.71
C LEU A 329 29.49 22.15 -16.00
#